data_AF-A0A9W4MMP8-F1
#
_entry.id   AF-A0A9W4MMP8-F1
#
_cell.length_a   1.000
_cell.length_b   1.000
_cell.length_c   1.000
_cell.angle_alpha   90.00
_cell.angle_beta   90.00
_cell.angle_gamma   90.00
#
_symmetry.space_group_name_H-M   'P 1'
#
loop_
_entity.id
_entity.type
_entity.pdbx_description
1 polymer ?
#
loop_
_entity_poly.entity_id
_entity_poly.type
_entity_poly.pdbx_seq_one_letter_code
_entity_poly.pdbx_strand_id
1 'polypeptide(L)'
;MVSWGRKSSGYWGIGKGRYNPGIERPKISPVPAPPLGNILATIQHDDLDDSRDEDLSSTRITEAKYLASYNWLNEGHRIIVPGEPPKWTPLSEPTELRQDSDEYYQDLNTARHPSYPLEPMVQAIILEKPDFSLRDVDIIACGATMNNLLRFARHQDAPFRMLVEVVGDTVFFVRRLNSPTEKIPEVWGYGHTFPDAYTTWSQESQGSQSHQRIMSYKLAGMSCLVRYEADGFLPDLVPKDLVSQEDDAHEDSNSVEDLQSAMQGATISSMAPTTTGAESSNIEILKKGHHIPQCGIFDLKTRSIKKRDVDILEAEIPRLWIRQVPNFIVAYHLRGTFNDIQVQDVTKDLKNWEDSQQPALMRFANLLHMIVAFARSAVEGRIEIEHEEGGDVLNLREQVGIVNKVLPPALLGKWED
;
A
#
# COMPACT_ATOMS: atom_id res chain seq x y z
N MET A 1 -22.48 -33.18 -3.16
CA MET A 1 -21.08 -33.08 -2.70
C MET A 1 -20.79 -31.58 -2.63
N VAL A 2 -20.96 -30.99 -1.44
CA VAL A 2 -21.18 -29.54 -1.27
C VAL A 2 -19.84 -28.86 -1.00
N SER A 3 -19.37 -28.07 -1.96
CA SER A 3 -18.12 -27.29 -1.84
C SER A 3 -18.37 -26.03 -1.02
N TRP A 4 -17.61 -25.87 0.06
CA TRP A 4 -17.61 -24.65 0.87
C TRP A 4 -16.63 -23.65 0.27
N GLY A 5 -17.16 -22.62 -0.39
CA GLY A 5 -16.40 -21.47 -0.88
C GLY A 5 -15.82 -20.66 0.29
N ARG A 6 -14.49 -20.52 0.31
CA ARG A 6 -13.78 -19.68 1.28
C ARG A 6 -13.80 -18.23 0.77
N LYS A 7 -14.44 -17.35 1.53
CA LYS A 7 -14.37 -15.89 1.35
C LYS A 7 -12.96 -15.39 1.71
N SER A 8 -12.23 -14.83 0.76
CA SER A 8 -11.03 -14.03 1.04
C SER A 8 -11.33 -12.55 0.77
N SER A 9 -11.87 -11.86 1.77
CA SER A 9 -11.93 -10.39 1.77
C SER A 9 -10.55 -9.87 2.20
N GLY A 10 -9.85 -9.19 1.28
CA GLY A 10 -8.67 -8.41 1.60
C GLY A 10 -9.02 -7.09 2.28
N TYR A 11 -8.02 -6.54 2.97
CA TYR A 11 -7.98 -5.31 3.80
C TYR A 11 -8.42 -5.49 5.25
N TRP A 12 -7.40 -5.75 6.08
CA TRP A 12 -7.49 -5.96 7.52
C TRP A 12 -8.32 -7.20 7.86
N GLY A 13 -7.87 -7.97 8.85
CA GLY A 13 -8.59 -9.19 9.23
C GLY A 13 -9.98 -8.80 9.73
N ILE A 14 -11.02 -8.98 8.90
CA ILE A 14 -12.40 -9.07 9.37
C ILE A 14 -12.49 -10.36 10.18
N GLY A 15 -12.04 -10.29 11.42
CA GLY A 15 -12.15 -11.36 12.39
C GLY A 15 -13.63 -11.53 12.70
N LYS A 16 -14.26 -12.60 12.23
CA LYS A 16 -15.51 -13.10 12.82
C LYS A 16 -15.23 -13.63 14.22
N GLY A 17 -14.91 -12.74 15.15
CA GLY A 17 -14.88 -12.97 16.59
C GLY A 17 -16.29 -12.88 17.15
N ARG A 18 -16.61 -13.70 18.16
CA ARG A 18 -17.93 -13.70 18.81
C ARG A 18 -18.22 -12.32 19.41
N TYR A 19 -19.36 -11.78 19.01
CA TYR A 19 -20.06 -10.62 19.57
C TYR A 19 -20.01 -10.63 21.11
N ASN A 20 -19.45 -9.57 21.69
CA ASN A 20 -19.56 -9.29 23.13
C ASN A 20 -20.66 -8.22 23.30
N PRO A 21 -21.82 -8.53 23.92
CA PRO A 21 -23.02 -7.67 23.85
C PRO A 21 -22.94 -6.31 24.59
N GLY A 22 -21.78 -5.92 25.10
CA GLY A 22 -21.67 -4.80 26.06
C GLY A 22 -21.19 -3.46 25.50
N ILE A 23 -20.81 -3.36 24.21
CA ILE A 23 -20.30 -2.10 23.63
C ILE A 23 -20.99 -1.87 22.27
N GLU A 24 -22.09 -1.11 22.27
CA GLU A 24 -22.66 -0.57 21.04
C GLU A 24 -21.72 0.53 20.51
N ARG A 25 -20.95 0.22 19.47
CA ARG A 25 -20.20 1.22 18.70
C ARG A 25 -21.10 1.77 17.58
N PRO A 26 -21.02 3.07 17.25
CA PRO A 26 -21.87 3.68 16.24
C PRO A 26 -21.68 2.98 14.89
N LYS A 27 -22.79 2.57 14.28
CA LYS A 27 -22.81 2.06 12.90
C LYS A 27 -22.47 3.22 11.97
N ILE A 28 -21.32 3.16 11.30
CA ILE A 28 -21.00 4.08 10.21
C ILE A 28 -21.96 3.74 9.06
N SER A 29 -22.86 4.66 8.72
CA SER A 29 -23.69 4.51 7.53
C SER A 29 -22.79 4.49 6.29
N PRO A 30 -22.89 3.48 5.42
CA PRO A 30 -22.02 3.39 4.25
C PRO A 30 -22.26 4.60 3.34
N VAL A 31 -21.17 5.26 2.94
CA VAL A 31 -21.22 6.29 1.90
C VAL A 31 -21.67 5.60 0.60
N PRO A 32 -22.69 6.12 -0.11
CA PRO A 32 -23.13 5.51 -1.34
C PRO A 32 -21.99 5.47 -2.37
N ALA A 33 -21.87 4.37 -3.10
CA ALA A 33 -20.87 4.24 -4.13
C ALA A 33 -21.05 5.31 -5.22
N PRO A 34 -19.97 5.90 -5.76
CA PRO A 34 -20.03 6.82 -6.89
C PRO A 34 -20.76 6.18 -8.08
N PRO A 35 -21.42 6.96 -8.96
CA PRO A 35 -22.07 6.40 -10.13
C PRO A 35 -21.07 5.66 -11.03
N LEU A 36 -21.56 4.71 -11.83
CA LEU A 36 -20.82 4.02 -12.87
C LEU A 36 -21.21 4.60 -14.22
N GLY A 37 -20.22 4.81 -15.09
CA GLY A 37 -20.45 5.25 -16.47
C GLY A 37 -20.85 4.10 -17.38
N ASN A 38 -21.09 4.43 -18.65
CA ASN A 38 -21.39 3.43 -19.67
C ASN A 38 -20.19 2.48 -19.83
N ILE A 39 -20.47 1.22 -20.16
CA ILE A 39 -19.43 0.25 -20.50
C ILE A 39 -18.89 0.60 -21.88
N LEU A 40 -17.58 0.82 -21.95
CA LEU A 40 -16.83 1.07 -23.18
C LEU A 40 -16.30 -0.25 -23.76
N ALA A 41 -15.84 -1.15 -22.89
CA ALA A 41 -15.41 -2.49 -23.25
C ALA A 41 -15.54 -3.44 -22.04
N THR A 42 -15.56 -4.74 -22.32
CA THR A 42 -15.55 -5.79 -21.30
C THR A 42 -14.44 -6.77 -21.62
N ILE A 43 -13.61 -7.05 -20.63
CA ILE A 43 -12.59 -8.10 -20.69
C ILE A 43 -13.17 -9.32 -19.98
N GLN A 44 -13.43 -10.39 -20.72
CA GLN A 44 -13.74 -11.69 -20.14
C GLN A 44 -12.46 -12.26 -19.55
N HIS A 45 -12.57 -13.07 -18.50
CA HIS A 45 -11.40 -13.75 -17.98
C HIS A 45 -10.76 -14.69 -19.03
N ASP A 46 -11.57 -15.39 -19.83
CA ASP A 46 -11.09 -16.25 -20.91
C ASP A 46 -10.29 -15.50 -21.98
N ASP A 47 -10.52 -14.19 -22.18
CA ASP A 47 -9.74 -13.36 -23.10
C ASP A 47 -8.27 -13.26 -22.67
N LEU A 48 -7.97 -13.54 -21.40
CA LEU A 48 -6.61 -13.48 -20.84
C LEU A 48 -5.75 -14.69 -21.20
N ASP A 49 -6.35 -15.78 -21.69
CA ASP A 49 -5.62 -16.98 -22.14
C ASP A 49 -5.18 -16.87 -23.62
N ASP A 50 -5.77 -15.95 -24.39
CA ASP A 50 -5.49 -15.74 -25.81
C ASP A 50 -4.28 -14.79 -26.01
N SER A 51 -3.06 -15.21 -25.67
CA SER A 51 -1.87 -14.42 -26.00
C SER A 51 -1.51 -14.56 -27.48
N ARG A 52 -1.61 -13.46 -28.25
CA ARG A 52 -1.11 -13.37 -29.64
C ARG A 52 0.29 -12.74 -29.76
N ASP A 53 0.87 -12.28 -28.65
CA ASP A 53 2.19 -11.64 -28.65
C ASP A 53 3.29 -12.61 -28.20
N GLU A 54 4.13 -13.00 -29.16
CA GLU A 54 5.41 -13.68 -28.90
C GLU A 54 6.39 -12.80 -28.10
N ASP A 55 6.06 -11.51 -27.93
CA ASP A 55 6.90 -10.46 -27.32
C ASP A 55 6.63 -10.25 -25.80
N LEU A 56 5.80 -11.09 -25.17
CA LEU A 56 5.65 -11.17 -23.70
C LEU A 56 6.93 -11.74 -23.07
N SER A 57 8.00 -10.97 -23.15
CA SER A 57 9.39 -11.39 -22.88
C SER A 57 9.64 -11.83 -21.44
N SER A 58 8.76 -11.48 -20.47
CA SER A 58 8.81 -12.01 -19.11
C SER A 58 7.55 -11.68 -18.29
N THR A 59 6.90 -12.71 -17.73
CA THR A 59 5.88 -12.61 -16.65
C THR A 59 6.46 -12.36 -15.27
N ARG A 60 7.78 -12.39 -15.14
CA ARG A 60 8.49 -12.16 -13.88
C ARG A 60 8.74 -10.69 -13.66
N ILE A 61 8.75 -10.30 -12.39
CA ILE A 61 9.27 -9.00 -12.00
C ILE A 61 10.80 -9.04 -12.11
N THR A 62 11.37 -8.10 -12.85
CA THR A 62 12.82 -7.98 -13.08
C THR A 62 13.27 -6.55 -12.83
N GLU A 63 14.59 -6.36 -12.67
CA GLU A 63 15.19 -5.02 -12.44
C GLU A 63 14.57 -4.26 -11.25
N ALA A 64 14.07 -4.99 -10.25
CA ALA A 64 13.43 -4.40 -9.08
C ALA A 64 14.41 -3.60 -8.23
N LYS A 65 14.11 -2.32 -8.03
CA LYS A 65 14.90 -1.39 -7.25
C LYS A 65 14.02 -0.45 -6.44
N TYR A 66 14.48 -0.12 -5.24
CA TYR A 66 13.97 1.03 -4.51
C TYR A 66 14.31 2.31 -5.31
N LEU A 67 13.31 3.16 -5.54
CA LEU A 67 13.48 4.41 -6.29
C LEU A 67 13.49 5.64 -5.38
N ALA A 68 12.47 5.75 -4.51
CA ALA A 68 12.22 6.88 -3.62
C ALA A 68 11.26 6.48 -2.49
N SER A 69 11.14 7.30 -1.47
CA SER A 69 10.15 7.13 -0.39
C SER A 69 9.71 8.45 0.21
N TYR A 70 8.57 8.41 0.91
CA TYR A 70 8.11 9.53 1.71
C TYR A 70 7.32 9.07 2.93
N ASN A 71 7.29 9.89 3.98
CA ASN A 71 6.39 9.69 5.10
C ASN A 71 5.30 10.73 5.10
N TRP A 72 4.07 10.34 5.46
CA TRP A 72 3.06 11.30 5.87
C TRP A 72 3.25 11.66 7.33
N LEU A 73 3.28 12.96 7.64
CA LEU A 73 3.24 13.42 9.02
C LEU A 73 1.80 13.49 9.55
N ASN A 74 1.66 13.31 10.87
CA ASN A 74 0.37 13.42 11.56
C ASN A 74 -0.22 14.83 11.40
N GLU A 75 0.63 15.84 11.53
CA GLU A 75 0.21 17.25 11.55
C GLU A 75 0.46 17.95 10.22
N GLY A 76 -0.56 18.66 9.75
CA GLY A 76 -0.51 19.46 8.52
C GLY A 76 -0.61 18.63 7.24
N HIS A 77 -0.44 19.32 6.11
CA HIS A 77 -0.40 18.73 4.78
C HIS A 77 1.07 18.59 4.34
N ARG A 78 1.82 17.73 5.06
CA ARG A 78 3.28 17.67 4.99
C ARG A 78 3.80 16.25 4.81
N ILE A 79 4.87 16.11 4.04
CA ILE A 79 5.61 14.87 3.87
C ILE A 79 7.10 15.04 4.19
N ILE A 80 7.74 13.96 4.57
CA ILE A 80 9.21 13.86 4.68
C ILE A 80 9.74 13.10 3.46
N VAL A 81 10.83 13.59 2.85
CA VAL A 81 11.52 12.97 1.71
C VAL A 81 13.06 13.08 1.88
N PRO A 82 13.83 11.98 1.82
CA PRO A 82 13.35 10.61 1.72
C PRO A 82 12.61 10.20 2.99
N GLY A 83 11.50 9.51 2.84
CA GLY A 83 10.84 8.91 3.99
C GLY A 83 11.73 7.85 4.65
N GLU A 84 11.62 7.69 5.97
CA GLU A 84 12.24 6.61 6.74
C GLU A 84 11.16 5.75 7.41
N PRO A 85 11.09 4.42 7.17
CA PRO A 85 10.17 3.53 7.87
C PRO A 85 10.54 3.40 9.35
N PRO A 86 9.61 3.00 10.25
CA PRO A 86 9.97 2.83 11.64
C PRO A 86 10.86 1.59 11.82
N LYS A 87 11.83 1.68 12.72
CA LYS A 87 12.78 0.62 13.05
C LYS A 87 12.07 -0.47 13.84
N TRP A 88 12.30 -1.74 13.52
CA TRP A 88 11.87 -2.86 14.35
C TRP A 88 12.55 -2.80 15.73
N THR A 89 11.76 -2.62 16.78
CA THR A 89 12.19 -2.44 18.17
C THR A 89 11.28 -3.28 19.08
N PRO A 90 11.40 -4.61 19.02
CA PRO A 90 10.50 -5.48 19.76
C PRO A 90 10.63 -5.27 21.26
N LEU A 91 9.52 -5.38 21.98
CA LEU A 91 9.51 -5.31 23.44
C LEU A 91 10.38 -6.42 24.04
N SER A 92 11.10 -6.11 25.11
CA SER A 92 11.91 -7.09 25.85
C SER A 92 11.05 -8.15 26.53
N GLU A 93 9.85 -7.79 26.95
CA GLU A 93 8.86 -8.69 27.56
C GLU A 93 7.47 -8.51 26.94
N PRO A 94 6.72 -9.60 26.71
CA PRO A 94 5.35 -9.53 26.20
C PRO A 94 4.43 -8.72 27.13
N THR A 95 3.93 -7.60 26.63
CA THR A 95 2.94 -6.77 27.32
C THR A 95 1.58 -6.92 26.65
N GLU A 96 0.49 -6.88 27.42
CA GLU A 96 -0.86 -6.85 26.88
C GLU A 96 -1.13 -5.48 26.24
N LEU A 97 -1.29 -5.47 24.91
CA LEU A 97 -1.63 -4.26 24.17
C LEU A 97 -3.12 -3.97 24.25
N ARG A 98 -3.48 -2.68 24.12
CA ARG A 98 -4.87 -2.28 23.90
C ARG A 98 -5.30 -2.69 22.50
N GLN A 99 -6.56 -3.10 22.38
CA GLN A 99 -7.14 -3.40 21.08
C GLN A 99 -7.33 -2.10 20.28
N ASP A 100 -7.15 -2.18 18.98
CA ASP A 100 -7.43 -1.07 18.06
C ASP A 100 -8.87 -0.55 18.27
N SER A 101 -8.99 0.75 18.48
CA SER A 101 -10.26 1.44 18.74
C SER A 101 -10.45 2.71 17.94
N ASP A 102 -9.42 3.15 17.22
CA ASP A 102 -9.46 4.40 16.47
C ASP A 102 -10.06 4.19 15.08
N GLU A 103 -10.30 5.29 14.39
CA GLU A 103 -10.79 5.30 13.03
C GLU A 103 -9.60 5.33 12.06
N TYR A 104 -9.52 4.31 11.21
CA TYR A 104 -8.44 4.18 10.23
C TYR A 104 -8.99 4.31 8.82
N TYR A 105 -8.33 5.13 8.00
CA TYR A 105 -8.70 5.29 6.60
C TYR A 105 -8.35 4.06 5.79
N GLN A 106 -9.17 3.77 4.78
CA GLN A 106 -8.92 2.68 3.84
C GLN A 106 -7.77 2.98 2.86
N ASP A 107 -7.52 4.26 2.60
CA ASP A 107 -6.30 4.76 1.96
C ASP A 107 -5.89 6.10 2.59
N LEU A 108 -4.83 6.09 3.39
CA LEU A 108 -4.33 7.30 4.03
C LEU A 108 -3.88 8.36 3.00
N ASN A 109 -3.38 7.95 1.84
CA ASN A 109 -2.88 8.91 0.84
C ASN A 109 -4.06 9.64 0.18
N THR A 110 -5.12 8.92 -0.16
CA THR A 110 -6.36 9.51 -0.67
C THR A 110 -7.03 10.39 0.39
N ALA A 111 -6.99 9.99 1.66
CA ALA A 111 -7.56 10.81 2.74
C ALA A 111 -6.76 12.09 3.01
N ARG A 112 -5.42 12.04 2.93
CA ARG A 112 -4.53 13.18 3.14
C ARG A 112 -4.51 14.14 1.95
N HIS A 113 -4.53 13.59 0.73
CA HIS A 113 -4.49 14.38 -0.49
C HIS A 113 -5.52 13.90 -1.52
N PRO A 114 -6.82 14.19 -1.29
CA PRO A 114 -7.93 13.66 -2.09
C PRO A 114 -7.95 14.18 -3.52
N SER A 115 -7.37 15.36 -3.76
CA SER A 115 -7.29 15.96 -5.09
C SER A 115 -6.33 15.19 -5.99
N TYR A 116 -5.15 14.83 -5.47
CA TYR A 116 -4.09 14.18 -6.24
C TYR A 116 -3.38 13.08 -5.42
N PRO A 117 -4.01 11.91 -5.18
CA PRO A 117 -3.48 10.89 -4.26
C PRO A 117 -2.09 10.32 -4.62
N LEU A 118 -1.67 10.48 -5.88
CA LEU A 118 -0.36 10.04 -6.38
C LEU A 118 0.64 11.21 -6.56
N GLU A 119 0.25 12.46 -6.30
CA GLU A 119 1.19 13.58 -6.32
C GLU A 119 2.38 13.38 -5.35
N PRO A 120 2.20 12.93 -4.09
CA PRO A 120 3.31 12.82 -3.15
C PRO A 120 4.43 11.89 -3.64
N MET A 121 4.08 10.80 -4.33
CA MET A 121 5.09 9.89 -4.88
C MET A 121 5.87 10.53 -6.04
N VAL A 122 5.19 11.30 -6.90
CA VAL A 122 5.85 12.00 -8.01
C VAL A 122 6.78 13.09 -7.47
N GLN A 123 6.34 13.85 -6.46
CA GLN A 123 7.16 14.85 -5.79
C GLN A 123 8.41 14.22 -5.15
N ALA A 124 8.26 13.07 -4.48
CA ALA A 124 9.38 12.34 -3.90
C ALA A 124 10.41 11.90 -4.96
N ILE A 125 9.95 11.35 -6.09
CA ILE A 125 10.83 10.95 -7.20
C ILE A 125 11.59 12.16 -7.77
N ILE A 126 10.90 13.26 -8.06
CA ILE A 126 11.52 14.47 -8.62
C ILE A 126 12.62 15.01 -7.70
N LEU A 127 12.37 14.95 -6.38
CA LEU A 127 13.30 15.46 -5.39
C LEU A 127 14.51 14.54 -5.20
N GLU A 128 14.31 13.22 -5.09
CA GLU A 128 15.39 12.26 -4.82
C GLU A 128 16.17 11.85 -6.08
N LYS A 129 15.48 11.84 -7.23
CA LYS A 129 15.99 11.34 -8.50
C LYS A 129 15.69 12.35 -9.62
N PRO A 130 16.30 13.55 -9.60
CA PRO A 130 16.00 14.60 -10.58
C PRO A 130 16.30 14.20 -12.02
N ASP A 131 17.24 13.26 -12.23
CA ASP A 131 17.62 12.73 -13.55
C ASP A 131 16.75 11.55 -14.00
N PHE A 132 15.82 11.07 -13.15
CA PHE A 132 14.92 9.98 -13.53
C PHE A 132 13.86 10.47 -14.50
N SER A 133 13.81 9.86 -15.68
CA SER A 133 12.81 10.16 -16.70
C SER A 133 11.48 9.48 -16.35
N LEU A 134 10.51 10.29 -15.94
CA LEU A 134 9.13 9.85 -15.72
C LEU A 134 8.40 9.49 -17.02
N ARG A 135 8.90 9.98 -18.17
CA ARG A 135 8.36 9.71 -19.51
C ARG A 135 8.54 8.26 -19.94
N ASP A 136 9.62 7.62 -19.47
CA ASP A 136 9.97 6.24 -19.84
C ASP A 136 9.25 5.20 -18.96
N VAL A 137 8.19 5.61 -18.24
CA VAL A 137 7.39 4.75 -17.36
C VAL A 137 6.09 4.41 -18.06
N ASP A 138 5.76 3.13 -18.18
CA ASP A 138 4.49 2.68 -18.75
C ASP A 138 3.36 2.73 -17.72
N ILE A 139 3.63 2.29 -16.49
CA ILE A 139 2.63 2.12 -15.44
C ILE A 139 3.05 2.81 -14.16
N ILE A 140 2.16 3.63 -13.60
CA ILE A 140 2.26 4.13 -12.22
C ILE A 140 1.05 3.64 -11.43
N ALA A 141 1.30 2.91 -10.35
CA ALA A 141 0.24 2.26 -9.58
C ALA A 141 0.58 2.23 -8.09
N CYS A 142 -0.37 1.77 -7.28
CA CYS A 142 -0.08 1.32 -5.92
C CYS A 142 -0.19 -0.19 -5.81
N GLY A 143 0.44 -0.78 -4.78
CA GLY A 143 0.38 -2.23 -4.56
C GLY A 143 -1.05 -2.76 -4.43
N ALA A 144 -2.01 -1.91 -4.03
CA ALA A 144 -3.42 -2.25 -3.95
C ALA A 144 -4.06 -2.46 -5.33
N THR A 145 -3.85 -1.53 -6.27
CA THR A 145 -4.45 -1.60 -7.61
C THR A 145 -3.84 -2.75 -8.40
N MET A 146 -2.52 -2.92 -8.33
CA MET A 146 -1.84 -4.08 -8.95
C MET A 146 -2.35 -5.40 -8.36
N ASN A 147 -2.55 -5.48 -7.04
CA ASN A 147 -3.05 -6.69 -6.40
C ASN A 147 -4.51 -6.99 -6.80
N ASN A 148 -5.36 -5.96 -6.94
CA ASN A 148 -6.74 -6.16 -7.43
C ASN A 148 -6.76 -6.80 -8.84
N LEU A 149 -5.92 -6.31 -9.75
CA LEU A 149 -5.80 -6.86 -11.10
C LEU A 149 -5.22 -8.28 -11.09
N LEU A 150 -4.19 -8.54 -10.27
CA LEU A 150 -3.63 -9.88 -10.10
C LEU A 150 -4.65 -10.86 -9.51
N ARG A 151 -5.51 -10.43 -8.58
CA ARG A 151 -6.61 -11.24 -8.07
C ARG A 151 -7.59 -11.63 -9.17
N PHE A 152 -7.99 -10.68 -10.02
CA PHE A 152 -8.85 -10.97 -11.17
C PHE A 152 -8.20 -12.01 -12.09
N ALA A 153 -6.95 -11.82 -12.48
CA ALA A 153 -6.20 -12.78 -13.30
C ALA A 153 -6.10 -14.19 -12.68
N ARG A 154 -6.14 -14.28 -11.34
CA ARG A 154 -6.13 -15.53 -10.56
C ARG A 154 -7.53 -16.09 -10.26
N HIS A 155 -8.60 -15.55 -10.86
CA HIS A 155 -10.00 -15.90 -10.56
C HIS A 155 -10.36 -15.80 -9.07
N GLN A 156 -9.86 -14.76 -8.40
CA GLN A 156 -10.21 -14.50 -7.01
C GLN A 156 -11.34 -13.47 -6.96
N ASP A 157 -12.54 -13.96 -6.66
CA ASP A 157 -13.76 -13.17 -6.51
C ASP A 157 -13.61 -12.16 -5.36
N ALA A 158 -13.37 -10.91 -5.74
CA ALA A 158 -13.19 -9.81 -4.81
C ALA A 158 -13.41 -8.49 -5.57
N PRO A 159 -14.58 -7.85 -5.38
CA PRO A 159 -14.96 -6.68 -6.16
C PRO A 159 -14.00 -5.53 -5.94
N PHE A 160 -13.81 -4.72 -6.97
CA PHE A 160 -13.04 -3.49 -6.88
C PHE A 160 -13.42 -2.51 -7.97
N ARG A 161 -13.12 -1.24 -7.69
CA ARG A 161 -13.15 -0.15 -8.66
C ARG A 161 -11.81 0.57 -8.65
N MET A 162 -11.35 1.01 -9.81
CA MET A 162 -10.17 1.87 -9.93
C MET A 162 -10.31 2.81 -11.11
N LEU A 163 -9.75 4.01 -10.96
CA LEU A 163 -9.63 4.98 -12.03
C LEU A 163 -8.32 4.73 -12.76
N VAL A 164 -8.37 4.90 -14.08
CA VAL A 164 -7.20 4.90 -14.95
C VAL A 164 -7.12 6.20 -15.69
N GLU A 165 -5.95 6.82 -15.71
CA GLU A 165 -5.69 8.05 -16.46
C GLU A 165 -4.33 7.98 -17.17
N VAL A 166 -4.29 8.43 -18.42
CA VAL A 166 -3.07 8.53 -19.22
C VAL A 166 -2.50 9.95 -19.14
N VAL A 167 -1.21 10.06 -18.85
CA VAL A 167 -0.43 11.32 -18.90
C VAL A 167 0.84 11.05 -19.70
N GLY A 168 1.02 11.76 -20.82
CA GLY A 168 2.00 11.35 -21.84
C GLY A 168 1.68 9.94 -22.32
N ASP A 169 2.64 9.02 -22.25
CA ASP A 169 2.44 7.59 -22.50
C ASP A 169 2.21 6.77 -21.22
N THR A 170 2.32 7.38 -20.04
CA THR A 170 2.22 6.69 -18.75
C THR A 170 0.76 6.49 -18.35
N VAL A 171 0.42 5.25 -17.98
CA VAL A 171 -0.90 4.87 -17.48
C VAL A 171 -0.90 4.81 -15.96
N PHE A 172 -1.70 5.67 -15.33
CA PHE A 172 -1.85 5.74 -13.88
C PHE A 172 -3.04 4.91 -13.41
N PHE A 173 -2.85 4.13 -12.36
CA PHE A 173 -3.90 3.38 -11.67
C PHE A 173 -4.15 3.95 -10.28
N VAL A 174 -5.36 4.48 -10.05
CA VAL A 174 -5.77 5.12 -8.80
C VAL A 174 -6.95 4.36 -8.19
N ARG A 175 -6.92 4.10 -6.89
CA ARG A 175 -8.05 3.45 -6.21
C ARG A 175 -9.30 4.33 -6.29
N ARG A 176 -10.45 3.73 -6.60
CA ARG A 176 -11.76 4.39 -6.56
C ARG A 176 -12.49 3.98 -5.28
N LEU A 177 -12.33 4.79 -4.24
CA LEU A 177 -13.07 4.65 -2.98
C LEU A 177 -14.44 5.32 -3.08
N ASN A 178 -15.35 4.97 -2.17
CA ASN A 178 -16.66 5.61 -2.09
C ASN A 178 -16.57 7.06 -1.60
N SER A 179 -15.61 7.30 -0.71
CA SER A 179 -15.21 8.63 -0.24
C SER A 179 -13.69 8.66 -0.07
N PRO A 180 -13.03 9.82 -0.28
CA PRO A 180 -11.62 9.96 0.05
C PRO A 180 -11.30 9.67 1.53
N THR A 181 -12.28 9.90 2.40
CA THR A 181 -12.19 9.65 3.86
C THR A 181 -12.88 8.36 4.28
N GLU A 182 -13.09 7.42 3.35
CA GLU A 182 -13.65 6.11 3.66
C GLU A 182 -12.79 5.39 4.71
N LYS A 183 -13.46 4.94 5.78
CA LYS A 183 -12.84 4.30 6.95
C LYS A 183 -13.02 2.80 6.88
N ILE A 184 -12.08 2.07 7.48
CA ILE A 184 -12.18 0.63 7.65
C ILE A 184 -13.33 0.36 8.63
N PRO A 185 -14.36 -0.42 8.24
CA PRO A 185 -15.47 -0.74 9.13
C PRO A 185 -15.02 -1.73 10.21
N GLU A 186 -15.59 -1.56 11.42
CA GLU A 186 -15.47 -2.55 12.51
C GLU A 186 -14.03 -2.97 12.84
N VAL A 187 -13.11 -2.00 12.93
CA VAL A 187 -11.70 -2.26 13.22
C VAL A 187 -11.59 -3.06 14.53
N TRP A 188 -11.04 -4.27 14.41
CA TRP A 188 -10.84 -5.20 15.50
C TRP A 188 -9.43 -5.80 15.40
N GLY A 189 -8.80 -5.97 16.56
CA GLY A 189 -7.51 -6.64 16.68
C GLY A 189 -6.44 -5.66 17.09
N TYR A 190 -5.25 -5.89 16.57
CA TYR A 190 -4.03 -5.22 17.01
C TYR A 190 -3.17 -4.92 15.77
N GLY A 191 -3.83 -4.59 14.66
CA GLY A 191 -3.18 -4.35 13.38
C GLY A 191 -2.40 -3.03 13.35
N HIS A 192 -2.77 -2.08 14.20
CA HIS A 192 -2.12 -0.77 14.32
C HIS A 192 -1.35 -0.65 15.63
N THR A 193 -1.98 -1.00 16.75
CA THR A 193 -1.36 -0.94 18.09
C THR A 193 -0.13 -1.82 18.25
N PHE A 194 -0.03 -2.95 17.52
CA PHE A 194 1.17 -3.79 17.56
C PHE A 194 2.35 -3.15 16.84
N PRO A 195 2.26 -2.73 15.55
CA PRO A 195 3.33 -1.94 14.92
C PRO A 195 3.76 -0.74 15.76
N ASP A 196 2.82 0.03 16.32
CA ASP A 196 3.13 1.21 17.14
C ASP A 196 3.97 0.86 18.38
N ALA A 197 3.75 -0.31 18.99
CA ALA A 197 4.45 -0.75 20.18
C ALA A 197 5.76 -1.51 19.92
N TYR A 198 5.91 -2.09 18.72
CA TYR A 198 7.06 -2.94 18.34
C TYR A 198 7.96 -2.31 17.28
N THR A 199 7.70 -1.05 16.94
CA THR A 199 8.55 -0.26 16.06
C THR A 199 8.77 1.14 16.64
N THR A 200 9.81 1.82 16.18
CA THR A 200 10.15 3.16 16.65
C THR A 200 10.58 4.03 15.49
N TRP A 201 9.95 5.21 15.36
CA TRP A 201 10.38 6.25 14.44
C TRP A 201 11.70 6.86 14.91
N SER A 202 12.61 7.14 13.98
CA SER A 202 13.82 7.92 14.24
C SER A 202 13.48 9.36 14.65
N GLN A 203 14.46 10.10 15.16
CA GLN A 203 14.29 11.53 15.46
C GLN A 203 13.91 12.33 14.20
N GLU A 204 14.45 11.96 13.04
CA GLU A 204 14.17 12.63 11.77
C GLU A 204 12.78 12.34 11.21
N SER A 205 12.22 11.17 11.53
CA SER A 205 10.89 10.70 11.08
C SER A 205 9.82 10.78 12.16
N GLN A 206 10.11 11.41 13.31
CA GLN A 206 9.17 11.56 14.42
C GLN A 206 7.90 12.29 13.97
N GLY A 207 6.74 11.80 14.43
CA GLY A 207 5.44 12.32 14.04
C GLY A 207 4.91 11.77 12.71
N SER A 208 5.62 10.81 12.09
CA SER A 208 5.11 10.06 10.94
C SER A 208 3.91 9.20 11.31
N GLN A 209 2.99 9.03 10.35
CA GLN A 209 1.86 8.10 10.43
C GLN A 209 1.99 6.91 9.50
N SER A 210 2.68 7.09 8.36
CA SER A 210 2.92 6.02 7.40
C SER A 210 4.20 6.28 6.66
N HIS A 211 4.84 5.21 6.21
CA HIS A 211 5.98 5.25 5.33
C HIS A 211 5.62 4.62 3.98
N GLN A 212 5.75 5.40 2.91
CA GLN A 212 5.40 5.03 1.55
C GLN A 212 6.68 4.81 0.74
N ARG A 213 6.86 3.59 0.23
CA ARG A 213 7.94 3.24 -0.69
C ARG A 213 7.48 3.27 -2.13
N ILE A 214 8.42 3.56 -3.02
CA ILE A 214 8.23 3.53 -4.46
C ILE A 214 9.27 2.58 -5.05
N MET A 215 8.79 1.47 -5.60
CA MET A 215 9.62 0.51 -6.32
C MET A 215 9.55 0.79 -7.81
N SER A 216 10.68 0.67 -8.49
CA SER A 216 10.79 0.62 -9.94
C SER A 216 11.15 -0.79 -10.35
N TYR A 217 10.42 -1.36 -11.31
CA TYR A 217 10.72 -2.68 -11.86
C TYR A 217 10.14 -2.84 -13.26
N LYS A 218 10.57 -3.89 -13.98
CA LYS A 218 9.93 -4.35 -15.22
C LYS A 218 9.01 -5.52 -14.97
N LEU A 219 7.83 -5.49 -15.56
CA LEU A 219 6.85 -6.59 -15.55
C LEU A 219 6.14 -6.62 -16.90
N ALA A 220 6.04 -7.79 -17.54
CA ALA A 220 5.41 -7.92 -18.85
C ALA A 220 6.01 -6.95 -19.88
N GLY A 221 7.33 -6.78 -19.89
CA GLY A 221 8.03 -5.83 -20.75
C GLY A 221 7.80 -4.34 -20.42
N MET A 222 6.89 -3.99 -19.50
CA MET A 222 6.54 -2.63 -19.14
C MET A 222 7.34 -2.11 -17.95
N SER A 223 7.79 -0.85 -18.04
CA SER A 223 8.40 -0.12 -16.94
C SER A 223 7.34 0.32 -15.93
N CYS A 224 7.43 -0.19 -14.69
CA CYS A 224 6.43 0.01 -13.65
C CYS A 224 7.02 0.78 -12.46
N LEU A 225 6.27 1.76 -11.96
CA LEU A 225 6.47 2.34 -10.62
C LEU A 225 5.30 1.94 -9.71
N VAL A 226 5.62 1.25 -8.61
CA VAL A 226 4.62 0.77 -7.67
C VAL A 226 4.88 1.31 -6.29
N ARG A 227 3.91 2.10 -5.80
CA ARG A 227 3.89 2.62 -4.44
C ARG A 227 3.26 1.64 -3.46
N TYR A 228 3.84 1.47 -2.28
CA TYR A 228 3.19 0.77 -1.19
C TYR A 228 3.62 1.29 0.19
N GLU A 229 2.78 1.04 1.20
CA GLU A 229 3.11 1.30 2.59
C GLU A 229 3.90 0.13 3.18
N ALA A 230 5.07 0.42 3.76
CA ALA A 230 5.87 -0.57 4.49
C ALA A 230 5.68 -0.42 6.00
N ASP A 231 5.59 -1.54 6.70
CA ASP A 231 5.31 -1.56 8.14
C ASP A 231 6.57 -1.24 8.98
N GLY A 232 7.76 -1.39 8.41
CA GLY A 232 9.01 -1.05 9.08
C GLY A 232 10.25 -1.60 8.39
N PHE A 233 11.38 -1.56 9.09
CA PHE A 233 12.62 -2.22 8.69
C PHE A 233 13.33 -2.96 9.82
N LEU A 234 14.06 -4.01 9.46
CA LEU A 234 14.93 -4.79 10.33
C LEU A 234 16.34 -4.19 10.31
N PRO A 235 16.83 -3.58 11.41
CA PRO A 235 18.12 -2.89 11.41
C PRO A 235 19.31 -3.81 11.11
N ASP A 236 19.26 -5.07 11.56
CA ASP A 236 20.33 -6.05 11.35
C ASP A 236 20.56 -6.42 9.86
N LEU A 237 19.57 -6.14 9.01
CA LEU A 237 19.64 -6.40 7.56
C LEU A 237 20.03 -5.15 6.76
N VAL A 238 20.21 -4.00 7.41
CA VAL A 238 20.69 -2.78 6.77
C VAL A 238 22.23 -2.80 6.81
N PRO A 239 22.92 -2.66 5.66
CA PRO A 239 24.37 -2.57 5.62
C PRO A 239 24.89 -1.47 6.54
N LYS A 240 25.86 -1.80 7.41
CA LYS A 240 26.37 -0.91 8.46
C LYS A 240 26.95 0.41 7.93
N ASP A 241 27.48 0.39 6.71
CA ASP A 241 28.01 1.58 6.03
C ASP A 241 26.91 2.62 5.69
N LEU A 242 25.63 2.21 5.74
CA LEU A 242 24.46 3.07 5.60
C LEU A 242 23.85 3.48 6.96
N VAL A 243 24.33 2.89 8.06
CA VAL A 243 23.88 3.14 9.44
C VAL A 243 24.76 4.20 10.13
N SER A 244 25.96 4.46 9.60
CA SER A 244 26.96 5.34 10.21
C SER A 244 26.70 6.83 9.97
N GLN A 245 25.64 7.38 10.59
CA GLN A 245 25.60 8.79 10.98
C GLN A 245 25.07 9.04 12.41
N GLU A 246 24.62 8.03 13.18
CA GLU A 246 23.95 8.29 14.47
C GLU A 246 24.70 7.89 15.75
N ASP A 247 25.84 7.17 15.73
CA ASP A 247 26.42 6.60 16.97
C ASP A 247 27.77 7.17 17.46
N ASP A 248 28.23 8.32 16.97
CA ASP A 248 29.45 8.99 17.52
C ASP A 248 29.17 10.42 17.99
N ALA A 249 28.20 10.59 18.90
CA ALA A 249 28.20 11.71 19.84
C ALA A 249 27.32 11.43 21.07
N HIS A 250 27.99 11.43 22.24
CA HIS A 250 27.46 11.54 23.60
C HIS A 250 27.28 10.25 24.42
N GLU A 251 28.41 9.82 25.00
CA GLU A 251 28.43 9.44 26.41
C GLU A 251 27.91 10.60 27.30
N ASP A 252 27.26 10.21 28.40
CA ASP A 252 26.84 10.98 29.58
C ASP A 252 25.60 11.91 29.48
N SER A 253 24.43 11.41 29.90
CA SER A 253 23.98 11.54 31.31
C SER A 253 22.53 11.04 31.47
N ASN A 254 22.30 10.18 32.45
CA ASN A 254 20.95 9.78 32.87
C ASN A 254 20.19 11.00 33.43
N SER A 255 19.17 11.48 32.72
CA SER A 255 18.17 12.38 33.28
C SER A 255 16.79 11.72 33.21
N VAL A 256 16.09 11.74 34.35
CA VAL A 256 14.72 11.22 34.53
C VAL A 256 13.64 12.06 33.81
N GLU A 257 14.05 13.05 33.03
CA GLU A 257 13.17 13.97 32.30
C GLU A 257 12.83 13.46 30.89
N ASP A 258 13.67 12.62 30.27
CA ASP A 258 13.39 12.01 28.96
C ASP A 258 12.27 10.97 29.00
N LEU A 259 12.08 10.30 30.15
CA LEU A 259 10.95 9.41 30.37
C LEU A 259 9.62 10.16 30.45
N GLN A 260 9.64 11.44 30.86
CA GLN A 260 8.43 12.26 30.94
C GLN A 260 8.05 12.85 29.58
N SER A 261 9.02 13.15 28.71
CA SER A 261 8.76 13.51 27.30
C SER A 261 8.28 12.31 26.46
N ALA A 262 8.80 11.09 26.71
CA ALA A 262 8.29 9.87 26.10
C ALA A 262 6.84 9.55 26.52
N MET A 263 6.42 9.96 27.72
CA MET A 263 5.05 9.83 28.20
C MET A 263 4.11 10.98 27.76
N GLN A 264 4.65 12.15 27.40
CA GLN A 264 3.87 13.28 26.87
C GLN A 264 3.65 13.19 25.35
N GLY A 265 4.48 12.43 24.63
CA GLY A 265 4.24 12.04 23.23
C GLY A 265 3.13 10.98 23.06
N ALA A 266 2.72 10.30 24.14
CA ALA A 266 1.64 9.31 24.15
C ALA A 266 0.24 9.92 24.31
N THR A 267 0.04 11.14 23.79
CA THR A 267 -1.29 11.77 23.77
C THR A 267 -2.05 11.28 22.53
N ILE A 268 -2.75 10.16 22.74
CA ILE A 268 -3.81 9.64 21.88
C ILE A 268 -4.95 10.66 21.86
N SER A 269 -5.24 11.30 20.71
CA SER A 269 -6.62 11.53 20.25
C SER A 269 -6.78 12.43 19.03
N SER A 270 -7.79 12.03 18.26
CA SER A 270 -8.66 12.81 17.39
C SER A 270 -8.07 13.30 16.07
N MET A 271 -8.59 12.70 15.01
CA MET A 271 -8.54 13.27 13.67
C MET A 271 -9.28 14.61 13.69
N ALA A 272 -8.54 15.72 13.62
CA ALA A 272 -9.16 16.97 13.20
C ALA A 272 -9.34 16.89 11.67
N PRO A 273 -10.58 16.92 11.15
CA PRO A 273 -10.78 17.08 9.73
C PRO A 273 -10.27 18.47 9.34
N THR A 274 -9.49 18.56 8.27
CA THR A 274 -9.29 19.84 7.58
C THR A 274 -10.59 20.18 6.86
N THR A 275 -11.61 20.58 7.61
CA THR A 275 -12.84 21.18 7.07
C THR A 275 -12.55 22.64 6.72
N THR A 276 -11.99 22.86 5.55
CA THR A 276 -12.14 24.11 4.80
C THR A 276 -12.14 23.77 3.32
N GLY A 277 -13.19 24.21 2.61
CA GLY A 277 -13.38 23.90 1.20
C GLY A 277 -12.24 24.39 0.31
N ALA A 278 -12.04 23.65 -0.78
CA ALA A 278 -11.59 24.13 -2.09
C ALA A 278 -10.51 25.23 -2.11
N GLU A 279 -9.26 24.88 -1.79
CA GLU A 279 -8.06 25.34 -2.50
C GLU A 279 -7.03 24.20 -2.46
N SER A 280 -6.29 23.99 -3.56
CA SER A 280 -5.21 22.99 -3.62
C SER A 280 -4.09 23.41 -2.66
N SER A 281 -4.15 22.98 -1.40
CA SER A 281 -3.05 23.19 -0.47
C SER A 281 -1.84 22.42 -0.98
N ASN A 282 -0.80 23.13 -1.41
CA ASN A 282 0.46 22.52 -1.81
C ASN A 282 1.00 21.65 -0.68
N ILE A 283 1.53 20.47 -1.03
CA ILE A 283 2.20 19.60 -0.07
C ILE A 283 3.51 20.28 0.37
N GLU A 284 3.69 20.46 1.68
CA GLU A 284 4.98 20.88 2.23
C GLU A 284 5.92 19.66 2.29
N ILE A 285 7.12 19.80 1.74
CA ILE A 285 8.11 18.72 1.68
C ILE A 285 9.29 19.06 2.59
N LEU A 286 9.50 18.23 3.60
CA LEU A 286 10.64 18.31 4.51
C LEU A 286 11.74 17.36 4.03
N LYS A 287 12.93 17.92 3.76
CA LYS A 287 14.11 17.12 3.38
C LYS A 287 14.78 16.55 4.62
N LYS A 288 14.21 15.47 5.15
CA LYS A 288 14.64 14.75 6.36
C LYS A 288 14.53 13.26 6.09
N GLY A 289 15.01 12.43 7.01
CA GLY A 289 14.89 10.98 6.97
C GLY A 289 16.02 10.32 6.20
N HIS A 290 16.02 8.99 6.26
CA HIS A 290 17.11 8.17 5.74
C HIS A 290 16.65 7.18 4.68
N HIS A 291 17.54 6.95 3.73
CA HIS A 291 17.40 5.88 2.75
C HIS A 291 17.60 4.51 3.42
N ILE A 292 16.52 3.76 3.61
CA ILE A 292 16.59 2.38 4.09
C ILE A 292 16.48 1.40 2.91
N PRO A 293 17.49 0.53 2.68
CA PRO A 293 17.54 -0.38 1.55
C PRO A 293 16.45 -1.45 1.59
N GLN A 294 16.05 -1.92 0.41
CA GLN A 294 14.93 -2.86 0.25
C GLN A 294 15.11 -4.18 1.00
N CYS A 295 16.36 -4.66 1.18
CA CYS A 295 16.66 -5.90 1.89
C CYS A 295 16.25 -5.88 3.37
N GLY A 296 16.18 -4.71 4.00
CA GLY A 296 15.77 -4.57 5.39
C GLY A 296 14.26 -4.49 5.60
N ILE A 297 13.46 -4.42 4.54
CA ILE A 297 12.06 -4.01 4.66
C ILE A 297 11.17 -5.18 4.97
N PHE A 298 10.20 -4.96 5.87
CA PHE A 298 9.22 -5.97 6.20
C PHE A 298 7.77 -5.48 6.02
N ASP A 299 6.89 -6.46 5.85
CA ASP A 299 5.45 -6.33 6.03
C ASP A 299 5.03 -7.14 7.26
N LEU A 300 3.96 -6.75 7.92
CA LEU A 300 3.54 -7.28 9.19
C LEU A 300 2.07 -7.67 9.22
N LYS A 301 1.76 -8.80 9.88
CA LYS A 301 0.39 -9.19 10.21
C LYS A 301 0.27 -9.66 11.64
N THR A 302 -0.80 -9.23 12.31
CA THR A 302 -1.21 -9.80 13.59
C THR A 302 -2.32 -10.81 13.40
N ARG A 303 -2.30 -11.89 14.19
CA ARG A 303 -3.32 -12.94 14.18
C ARG A 303 -3.58 -13.46 15.59
N SER A 304 -4.80 -13.91 15.87
CA SER A 304 -5.04 -14.67 17.10
C SER A 304 -4.20 -15.95 17.09
N ILE A 305 -3.69 -16.37 18.25
CA ILE A 305 -2.98 -17.65 18.43
C ILE A 305 -3.78 -18.86 17.93
N LYS A 306 -5.12 -18.74 17.84
CA LYS A 306 -6.00 -19.76 17.23
C LYS A 306 -5.77 -19.98 15.73
N LYS A 307 -5.01 -19.10 15.08
CA LYS A 307 -4.66 -19.16 13.65
C LYS A 307 -3.22 -19.57 13.41
N ARG A 308 -2.50 -20.02 14.46
CA ARG A 308 -1.10 -20.42 14.37
C ARG A 308 -0.81 -21.53 13.36
N ASP A 309 -1.75 -22.48 13.22
CA ASP A 309 -1.61 -23.60 12.29
C ASP A 309 -2.16 -23.28 10.88
N VAL A 310 -2.55 -22.03 10.62
CA VAL A 310 -2.96 -21.57 9.29
C VAL A 310 -1.77 -20.91 8.63
N ASP A 311 -1.48 -21.28 7.39
CA ASP A 311 -0.46 -20.59 6.60
C ASP A 311 -0.92 -19.17 6.27
N ILE A 312 -0.43 -18.20 7.06
CA ILE A 312 -0.71 -16.78 6.85
C ILE A 312 0.12 -16.25 5.69
N LEU A 313 1.32 -16.77 5.48
CA LEU A 313 2.23 -16.30 4.45
C LEU A 313 1.66 -16.61 3.06
N GLU A 314 1.14 -17.81 2.82
CA GLU A 314 0.56 -18.21 1.52
C GLU A 314 -0.46 -17.19 0.98
N ALA A 315 -1.32 -16.66 1.86
CA ALA A 315 -2.33 -15.66 1.48
C ALA A 315 -1.73 -14.28 1.17
N GLU A 316 -0.56 -13.98 1.71
CA GLU A 316 0.10 -12.67 1.63
C GLU A 316 1.18 -12.62 0.53
N ILE A 317 1.74 -13.77 0.10
CA ILE A 317 2.78 -13.82 -0.92
C ILE A 317 2.46 -13.01 -2.19
N PRO A 318 1.25 -13.06 -2.79
CA PRO A 318 0.96 -12.28 -4.01
C PRO A 318 1.18 -10.77 -3.80
N ARG A 319 0.81 -10.27 -2.61
CA ARG A 319 0.99 -8.87 -2.21
C ARG A 319 2.47 -8.55 -1.98
N LEU A 320 3.20 -9.44 -1.32
CA LEU A 320 4.63 -9.28 -1.06
C LEU A 320 5.44 -9.33 -2.37
N TRP A 321 5.05 -10.18 -3.32
CA TRP A 321 5.64 -10.25 -4.66
C TRP A 321 5.45 -8.94 -5.44
N ILE A 322 4.23 -8.38 -5.50
CA ILE A 322 4.03 -7.06 -6.15
C ILE A 322 4.88 -5.96 -5.50
N ARG A 323 5.01 -5.99 -4.17
CA ARG A 323 5.75 -4.99 -3.40
C ARG A 323 7.27 -5.25 -3.36
N GLN A 324 7.69 -6.42 -3.81
CA GLN A 324 9.08 -6.92 -3.70
C GLN A 324 9.62 -6.81 -2.27
N VAL A 325 8.79 -7.16 -1.27
CA VAL A 325 9.15 -7.09 0.16
C VAL A 325 9.75 -8.42 0.61
N PRO A 326 11.02 -8.46 1.04
CA PRO A 326 11.72 -9.71 1.31
C PRO A 326 11.48 -10.28 2.71
N ASN A 327 11.00 -9.49 3.66
CA ASN A 327 10.78 -9.95 5.03
C ASN A 327 9.30 -9.88 5.43
N PHE A 328 8.84 -10.88 6.18
CA PHE A 328 7.48 -10.94 6.68
C PHE A 328 7.45 -11.26 8.17
N ILE A 329 6.71 -10.45 8.92
CA ILE A 329 6.50 -10.64 10.36
C ILE A 329 5.07 -11.09 10.60
N VAL A 330 4.89 -12.23 11.26
CA VAL A 330 3.58 -12.64 11.79
C VAL A 330 3.64 -12.70 13.31
N ALA A 331 2.82 -11.89 13.95
CA ALA A 331 2.74 -11.82 15.40
C ALA A 331 1.41 -12.42 15.89
N TYR A 332 1.51 -13.51 16.65
CA TYR A 332 0.36 -14.21 17.21
C TYR A 332 0.08 -13.75 18.64
N HIS A 333 -1.18 -13.39 18.90
CA HIS A 333 -1.60 -12.92 20.23
C HIS A 333 -2.64 -13.81 20.90
N LEU A 334 -2.57 -13.86 22.22
CA LEU A 334 -3.66 -14.25 23.09
C LEU A 334 -4.18 -12.99 23.78
N ARG A 335 -5.35 -12.49 23.34
CA ARG A 335 -6.00 -11.30 23.92
C ARG A 335 -5.12 -10.04 24.02
N GLY A 336 -4.15 -9.88 23.11
CA GLY A 336 -3.31 -8.67 23.02
C GLY A 336 -1.92 -8.86 23.59
N THR A 337 -1.64 -9.99 24.24
CA THR A 337 -0.28 -10.41 24.59
C THR A 337 0.32 -11.25 23.47
N PHE A 338 1.47 -10.83 22.95
CA PHE A 338 2.15 -11.45 21.81
C PHE A 338 3.36 -12.25 22.28
N ASN A 339 3.21 -13.57 22.32
CA ASN A 339 4.26 -14.50 22.79
C ASN A 339 4.91 -15.31 21.66
N ASP A 340 4.38 -15.22 20.44
CA ASP A 340 4.89 -15.93 19.27
C ASP A 340 4.95 -14.93 18.11
N ILE A 341 6.14 -14.39 17.87
CA ILE A 341 6.43 -13.43 16.80
C ILE A 341 7.44 -14.09 15.88
N GLN A 342 7.06 -14.26 14.62
CA GLN A 342 7.83 -14.96 13.61
C GLN A 342 8.34 -13.93 12.60
N VAL A 343 9.64 -13.66 12.63
CA VAL A 343 10.34 -12.84 11.64
C VAL A 343 10.94 -13.77 10.60
N GLN A 344 10.56 -13.62 9.33
CA GLN A 344 10.89 -14.56 8.27
C GLN A 344 11.46 -13.82 7.05
N ASP A 345 12.58 -14.29 6.52
CA ASP A 345 13.00 -13.98 5.15
C ASP A 345 12.19 -14.89 4.21
N VAL A 346 11.40 -14.26 3.34
CA VAL A 346 10.46 -14.94 2.44
C VAL A 346 10.92 -14.90 0.98
N THR A 347 12.15 -14.47 0.70
CA THR A 347 12.69 -14.32 -0.67
C THR A 347 12.58 -15.62 -1.46
N LYS A 348 12.84 -16.76 -0.82
CA LYS A 348 12.70 -18.07 -1.44
C LYS A 348 11.24 -18.42 -1.71
N ASP A 349 10.33 -18.10 -0.80
CA ASP A 349 8.91 -18.35 -0.94
C ASP A 349 8.29 -17.52 -2.07
N LEU A 350 8.69 -16.25 -2.20
CA LEU A 350 8.31 -15.39 -3.33
C LEU A 350 8.72 -16.02 -4.66
N LYS A 351 9.95 -16.52 -4.76
CA LYS A 351 10.46 -17.16 -5.98
C LYS A 351 9.69 -18.45 -6.30
N ASN A 352 9.49 -19.32 -5.30
CA ASN A 352 8.75 -20.56 -5.48
C ASN A 352 7.30 -20.28 -5.90
N TRP A 353 6.68 -19.27 -5.31
CA TRP A 353 5.33 -18.86 -5.69
C TRP A 353 5.30 -18.33 -7.12
N GLU A 354 6.22 -17.44 -7.51
CA GLU A 354 6.33 -16.93 -8.88
C GLU A 354 6.48 -18.09 -9.87
N ASP A 355 7.35 -19.06 -9.59
CA ASP A 355 7.55 -20.25 -10.41
C ASP A 355 6.27 -21.10 -10.52
N SER A 356 5.50 -21.24 -9.43
CA SER A 356 4.26 -22.02 -9.41
C SER A 356 3.06 -21.32 -10.06
N GLN A 357 3.08 -19.99 -10.17
CA GLN A 357 1.94 -19.18 -10.62
C GLN A 357 2.09 -18.66 -12.06
N GLN A 358 3.06 -19.17 -12.83
CA GLN A 358 3.34 -18.68 -14.19
C GLN A 358 2.09 -18.56 -15.10
N PRO A 359 1.14 -19.52 -15.14
CA PRO A 359 -0.08 -19.36 -15.93
C PRO A 359 -0.92 -18.14 -15.51
N ALA A 360 -1.07 -17.92 -14.21
CA ALA A 360 -1.84 -16.77 -13.71
C ALA A 360 -1.08 -15.45 -13.88
N LEU A 361 0.25 -15.47 -13.80
CA LEU A 361 1.09 -14.30 -14.10
C LEU A 361 1.06 -13.96 -15.59
N MET A 362 0.88 -14.94 -16.48
CA MET A 362 0.68 -14.69 -17.91
C MET A 362 -0.64 -13.97 -18.17
N ARG A 363 -1.73 -14.43 -17.54
CA ARG A 363 -3.01 -13.72 -17.60
C ARG A 363 -2.92 -12.31 -17.04
N PHE A 364 -2.16 -12.13 -15.96
CA PHE A 364 -1.93 -10.81 -15.38
C PHE A 364 -1.17 -9.90 -16.34
N ALA A 365 -0.13 -10.41 -17.01
CA ALA A 365 0.59 -9.68 -18.05
C ALA A 365 -0.34 -9.26 -19.20
N ASN A 366 -1.13 -10.21 -19.74
CA ASN A 366 -2.10 -9.94 -20.79
C ASN A 366 -3.13 -8.89 -20.38
N LEU A 367 -3.67 -9.01 -19.17
CA LEU A 367 -4.60 -8.03 -18.61
C LEU A 367 -4.00 -6.63 -18.56
N LEU A 368 -2.74 -6.49 -18.10
CA LEU A 368 -2.06 -5.19 -18.06
C LEU A 368 -1.89 -4.62 -19.47
N HIS A 369 -1.45 -5.41 -20.45
CA HIS A 369 -1.34 -4.96 -21.84
C HIS A 369 -2.68 -4.52 -22.43
N MET A 370 -3.75 -5.30 -22.23
CA MET A 370 -5.09 -4.96 -22.71
C MET A 370 -5.57 -3.64 -22.12
N ILE A 371 -5.41 -3.45 -20.80
CA ILE A 371 -5.82 -2.21 -20.14
C ILE A 371 -4.97 -1.03 -20.61
N VAL A 372 -3.65 -1.17 -20.68
CA VAL A 372 -2.74 -0.10 -21.10
C VAL A 372 -3.01 0.33 -22.54
N ALA A 373 -3.13 -0.63 -23.46
CA ALA A 373 -3.46 -0.37 -24.86
C ALA A 373 -4.82 0.32 -24.99
N PHE A 374 -5.84 -0.18 -24.27
CA PHE A 374 -7.17 0.42 -24.27
C PHE A 374 -7.14 1.85 -23.74
N ALA A 375 -6.52 2.09 -22.58
CA ALA A 375 -6.44 3.41 -21.95
C ALA A 375 -5.72 4.43 -22.85
N ARG A 376 -4.60 4.06 -23.48
CA ARG A 376 -3.87 4.91 -24.44
C ARG A 376 -4.68 5.23 -25.70
N SER A 377 -5.58 4.33 -26.12
CA SER A 377 -6.46 4.54 -27.28
C SER A 377 -7.75 5.30 -26.96
N ALA A 378 -8.11 5.45 -25.68
CA ALA A 378 -9.34 6.10 -25.27
C ALA A 378 -9.27 7.61 -25.55
N VAL A 379 -10.37 8.21 -26.05
CA VAL A 379 -10.42 9.61 -26.52
C VAL A 379 -9.94 10.61 -25.45
N GLU A 380 -10.30 10.39 -24.19
CA GLU A 380 -9.88 11.27 -23.08
C GLU A 380 -8.72 10.70 -22.25
N GLY A 381 -8.19 9.53 -22.62
CA GLY A 381 -7.19 8.81 -21.83
C GLY A 381 -7.65 8.48 -20.41
N ARG A 382 -8.96 8.46 -20.15
CA ARG A 382 -9.55 8.31 -18.81
C ARG A 382 -10.67 7.30 -18.81
N ILE A 383 -10.52 6.25 -18.01
CA ILE A 383 -11.50 5.17 -17.88
C ILE A 383 -11.63 4.75 -16.42
N GLU A 384 -12.75 4.14 -16.06
CA GLU A 384 -12.93 3.46 -14.79
C GLU A 384 -12.96 1.94 -15.03
N ILE A 385 -12.22 1.19 -14.22
CA ILE A 385 -12.28 -0.26 -14.18
C ILE A 385 -13.20 -0.68 -13.05
N GLU A 386 -14.09 -1.62 -13.34
CA GLU A 386 -14.97 -2.24 -12.35
C GLU A 386 -14.96 -3.77 -12.50
N HIS A 387 -14.84 -4.44 -11.36
CA HIS A 387 -15.11 -5.86 -11.20
C HIS A 387 -16.15 -6.04 -10.09
N GLU A 388 -17.27 -6.68 -10.41
CA GLU A 388 -18.38 -6.92 -9.49
C GLU A 388 -18.21 -8.22 -8.69
N GLU A 389 -18.90 -8.33 -7.56
CA GLU A 389 -18.90 -9.56 -6.74
C GLU A 389 -19.56 -10.70 -7.53
N GLY A 390 -18.88 -11.83 -7.61
CA GLY A 390 -19.31 -13.00 -8.37
C GLY A 390 -19.28 -12.83 -9.89
N GLY A 391 -18.70 -11.74 -10.40
CA GLY A 391 -18.53 -11.53 -11.84
C GLY A 391 -17.29 -12.24 -12.38
N ASP A 392 -17.33 -12.69 -13.63
CA ASP A 392 -16.18 -13.29 -14.35
C ASP A 392 -15.54 -12.30 -15.33
N VAL A 393 -15.95 -11.04 -15.26
CA VAL A 393 -15.58 -10.00 -16.22
C VAL A 393 -14.99 -8.77 -15.52
N LEU A 394 -14.24 -8.00 -16.30
CA LEU A 394 -13.74 -6.69 -15.92
C LEU A 394 -14.25 -5.68 -16.94
N ASN A 395 -15.08 -4.74 -16.47
CA ASN A 395 -15.67 -3.70 -17.32
C ASN A 395 -14.76 -2.47 -17.33
N LEU A 396 -14.46 -1.99 -18.53
CA LEU A 396 -13.84 -0.69 -18.77
C LEU A 396 -14.96 0.30 -19.09
N ARG A 397 -15.10 1.34 -18.26
CA ARG A 397 -16.25 2.25 -18.27
C ARG A 397 -15.81 3.69 -18.44
N GLU A 398 -16.75 4.53 -18.89
CA GLU A 398 -16.59 5.98 -18.81
C GLU A 398 -16.44 6.42 -17.34
N GLN A 399 -15.55 7.36 -17.09
CA GLN A 399 -15.48 8.01 -15.77
C GLN A 399 -16.63 9.00 -15.62
N VAL A 400 -17.44 8.83 -14.58
CA VAL A 400 -18.56 9.74 -14.25
C VAL A 400 -18.55 10.15 -12.78
N GLY A 401 -19.30 11.20 -12.47
CA GLY A 401 -19.31 11.82 -11.15
C GLY A 401 -18.11 12.73 -10.91
N ILE A 402 -17.81 13.02 -9.64
CA ILE A 402 -16.68 13.87 -9.27
C ILE A 402 -15.41 13.01 -9.34
N VAL A 403 -14.59 13.28 -10.36
CA VAL A 403 -13.31 12.61 -10.58
C VAL A 403 -12.24 13.67 -10.83
N ASN A 404 -11.27 13.75 -9.93
CA ASN A 404 -10.12 14.63 -10.10
C ASN A 404 -9.12 14.02 -11.08
N LYS A 405 -8.30 14.88 -11.68
CA LYS A 405 -7.11 14.47 -12.43
C LYS A 405 -6.12 13.77 -11.50
N VAL A 406 -5.32 12.85 -12.02
CA VAL A 406 -4.34 12.10 -11.22
C VAL A 406 -3.21 12.97 -10.66
N LEU A 407 -2.86 14.05 -11.37
CA LEU A 407 -1.80 14.99 -11.00
C LEU A 407 -2.27 16.45 -11.13
N PRO A 408 -1.70 17.37 -10.33
CA PRO A 408 -1.92 18.79 -10.53
C PRO A 408 -1.29 19.26 -11.86
N PRO A 409 -1.85 20.28 -12.53
CA PRO A 409 -1.32 20.80 -13.79
C PRO A 409 0.18 21.15 -13.74
N ALA A 410 0.67 21.64 -12.61
CA ALA A 410 2.08 22.01 -12.42
C ALA A 410 3.07 20.84 -12.56
N LEU A 411 2.62 19.59 -12.45
CA LEU A 411 3.46 18.39 -12.61
C LEU A 411 3.35 17.74 -13.99
N LEU A 412 2.37 18.12 -14.81
CA LEU A 412 2.17 17.51 -16.13
C LEU A 412 3.36 17.75 -17.07
N GLY A 413 4.05 18.89 -16.94
CA GLY A 413 5.27 19.19 -17.69
C GLY A 413 6.43 18.21 -17.47
N LYS A 414 6.35 17.31 -16.48
CA LYS A 414 7.31 16.20 -16.33
C LYS A 414 7.14 15.08 -17.36
N TRP A 415 6.01 15.10 -18.08
CA TRP A 415 5.69 14.21 -19.19
C TRP A 415 5.73 14.91 -20.55
N GLU A 416 6.08 16.19 -20.60
CA GLU A 416 6.23 16.98 -21.84
C GLU A 416 7.68 16.93 -22.35
N ASP A 417 7.89 17.31 -23.61
CA ASP A 417 9.18 17.23 -24.33
C ASP A 417 10.26 18.20 -23.82
#